data_AF-A0A7R9FCT3-F1
#
_entry.id   AF-A0A7R9FCT3-F1
#
_cell.length_a   1.000
_cell.length_b   1.000
_cell.length_c   1.000
_cell.angle_alpha   90.00
_cell.angle_beta   90.00
_cell.angle_gamma   90.00
#
_symmetry.space_group_name_H-M   'P 1'
#
loop_
_entity.id
_entity.type
_entity.pdbx_description
1 polymer ?
#
loop_
_entity_poly.entity_id
_entity_poly.type
_entity_poly.pdbx_seq_one_letter_code
_entity_poly.pdbx_strand_id
1 'polypeptide(L)'
;MTEGLGFFASVPEDSMERTFTTTGRAVPYLELKVVDKDGKMVPMGSPGELWVRGYIVMLGYWGDEAKTRETITADGWLKTG
;
A
#
# COMPACT_ATOMS: atom_id res chain seq x y z
N MET A 1 -6.39 -0.34 7.91
CA MET A 1 -6.82 -0.94 6.64
C MET A 1 -6.90 -2.45 6.82
N THR A 2 -7.98 -3.08 6.40
CA THR A 2 -8.18 -4.55 6.43
C THR A 2 -8.06 -5.19 5.04
N GLU A 3 -7.95 -4.37 4.00
CA GLU A 3 -7.91 -4.71 2.59
C GLU A 3 -6.55 -5.30 2.14
N GLY A 4 -5.56 -5.28 3.03
CA GLY A 4 -4.31 -6.01 2.89
C GLY A 4 -3.72 -6.35 4.26
N LEU A 5 -2.93 -7.41 4.32
CA LEU A 5 -2.11 -7.75 5.48
C LEU A 5 -0.88 -6.80 5.51
N GLY A 6 -0.28 -6.56 6.68
CA GLY A 6 0.67 -5.45 6.90
C GLY A 6 1.73 -5.26 5.81
N PHE A 7 1.72 -4.09 5.15
CA PHE A 7 2.62 -3.75 4.03
C PHE A 7 4.02 -3.37 4.48
N PHE A 8 4.15 -2.88 5.71
CA PHE A 8 5.40 -2.44 6.28
C PHE A 8 5.63 -3.07 7.65
N ALA A 9 6.90 -3.29 7.98
CA ALA A 9 7.33 -3.73 9.28
C ALA A 9 8.65 -3.05 9.67
N SER A 10 8.80 -2.74 10.95
CA SER A 10 10.11 -2.44 11.54
C SER A 10 10.92 -3.72 11.62
N VAL A 11 12.24 -3.61 11.47
CA VAL A 11 13.15 -4.75 11.63
C VAL A 11 14.10 -4.51 12.81
N PRO A 12 14.75 -5.56 13.37
CA PRO A 12 15.57 -5.42 14.58
C PRO A 12 16.69 -4.39 14.48
N GLU A 13 17.14 -4.05 13.25
CA GLU A 13 18.18 -3.06 13.00
C GLU A 13 17.66 -1.61 12.96
N ASP A 14 16.35 -1.39 13.01
CA ASP A 14 15.80 -0.02 13.08
C ASP A 14 16.09 0.61 14.45
N SER A 15 16.49 1.89 14.43
CA SER A 15 16.67 2.66 15.66
C SER A 15 15.33 2.83 16.40
N MET A 16 15.42 3.17 17.68
CA MET A 16 14.25 3.50 18.49
C MET A 16 13.41 4.62 17.85
N GLU A 17 14.06 5.68 17.37
CA GLU A 17 13.40 6.79 16.67
C GLU A 17 12.62 6.28 15.45
N ARG A 18 13.26 5.53 14.54
CA ARG A 18 12.62 5.01 13.33
C ARG A 18 11.43 4.10 13.64
N THR A 19 11.57 3.27 14.67
CA THR A 19 10.51 2.35 15.11
C THR A 19 9.27 3.09 15.61
N PHE A 20 9.44 4.27 16.23
CA PHE A 20 8.33 5.05 16.78
C PHE A 20 7.76 6.11 15.82
N THR A 21 8.53 6.57 14.83
CA THR A 21 8.12 7.69 13.98
C THR A 21 7.78 7.30 12.54
N THR A 22 8.04 6.05 12.14
CA THR A 22 7.80 5.59 10.76
C THR A 22 6.96 4.31 10.75
N THR A 23 6.38 3.98 9.58
CA THR A 23 5.64 2.72 9.38
C THR A 23 6.58 1.53 9.13
N GLY A 24 7.89 1.74 9.03
CA GLY A 24 8.88 0.69 8.77
C GLY A 24 9.25 0.53 7.30
N ARG A 25 9.73 -0.65 6.93
CA ARG A 25 10.19 -0.99 5.57
C ARG A 25 9.16 -1.85 4.87
N ALA A 26 9.07 -1.73 3.54
CA ALA A 26 8.20 -2.57 2.74
C ALA A 26 8.55 -4.06 2.95
N VAL A 27 7.52 -4.88 3.19
CA VAL A 27 7.73 -6.33 3.33
C VAL A 27 8.15 -6.93 1.97
N PRO A 28 8.95 -8.02 1.96
CA PRO A 28 9.45 -8.60 0.73
C PRO A 28 8.34 -9.04 -0.24
N TYR A 29 8.66 -9.05 -1.54
CA TYR A 29 7.79 -9.52 -2.62
C TYR A 29 6.51 -8.71 -2.85
N LEU A 30 6.45 -7.48 -2.31
CA LEU A 30 5.42 -6.50 -2.64
C LEU A 30 5.96 -5.42 -3.57
N GLU A 31 5.08 -4.89 -4.40
CA GLU A 31 5.31 -3.69 -5.18
C GLU A 31 4.55 -2.53 -4.53
N LEU A 32 5.23 -1.40 -4.37
CA LEU A 32 4.66 -0.19 -3.80
C LEU A 32 4.97 0.99 -4.71
N LYS A 33 4.00 1.89 -4.87
CA LYS A 33 4.19 3.17 -5.53
C LYS A 33 3.43 4.25 -4.78
N VAL A 34 3.95 5.46 -4.81
CA VAL A 34 3.22 6.65 -4.34
C VAL A 34 2.70 7.39 -5.57
N VAL A 35 1.42 7.73 -5.59
CA VAL A 35 0.78 8.38 -6.72
C VAL A 35 0.12 9.71 -6.35
N ASP A 36 -0.06 10.57 -7.35
CA ASP A 36 -0.87 11.77 -7.25
C ASP A 36 -2.37 11.47 -7.42
N LYS A 37 -3.19 12.52 -7.45
CA LYS A 37 -4.65 12.44 -7.62
C LYS A 37 -5.09 11.89 -8.98
N ASP A 38 -4.20 11.94 -9.97
CA ASP A 38 -4.42 11.42 -11.32
C ASP A 38 -3.90 9.97 -11.46
N GLY A 39 -3.41 9.36 -10.37
CA GLY A 39 -2.88 8.00 -10.36
C GLY A 39 -1.47 7.88 -10.95
N LYS A 40 -0.75 9.00 -11.15
CA LYS A 40 0.62 9.00 -11.69
C LYS A 40 1.64 8.95 -10.57
N MET A 41 2.71 8.20 -10.80
CA MET A 41 3.78 8.04 -9.81
C MET A 41 4.47 9.38 -9.54
N VAL A 42 4.62 9.72 -8.25
CA VAL A 42 5.31 10.96 -7.84
C VAL A 42 6.80 10.70 -7.59
N PRO A 43 7.65 11.73 -7.65
CA PRO A 43 9.07 11.60 -7.28
C PRO A 43 9.26 11.12 -5.84
N MET A 44 10.33 10.36 -5.59
CA MET A 44 10.70 9.92 -4.25
C MET A 44 10.76 11.08 -3.25
N GLY A 45 10.19 10.86 -2.05
CA GLY A 45 10.10 11.87 -1.00
C GLY A 45 8.94 12.85 -1.14
N SER A 46 8.16 12.78 -2.24
CA SER A 46 6.94 13.59 -2.39
C SER A 46 5.74 12.89 -1.74
N PRO A 47 4.83 13.62 -1.08
CA PRO A 47 3.60 13.05 -0.55
C PRO A 47 2.63 12.66 -1.67
N GLY A 48 1.83 11.62 -1.42
CA GLY A 48 0.80 11.12 -2.32
C GLY A 48 0.08 9.92 -1.71
N GLU A 49 -0.77 9.27 -2.49
CA GLU A 49 -1.47 8.06 -2.09
C GLU A 49 -0.58 6.83 -2.28
N LEU A 50 -0.54 5.92 -1.31
CA LEU A 50 0.17 4.67 -1.45
C LEU A 50 -0.68 3.65 -2.22
N TRP A 51 -0.13 3.09 -3.28
CA TRP A 51 -0.75 1.95 -3.95
C TRP A 51 0.14 0.73 -3.77
N VAL A 52 -0.48 -0.42 -3.45
CA VAL A 52 0.21 -1.68 -3.16
C VAL A 52 -0.26 -2.78 -4.09
N ARG A 53 0.66 -3.59 -4.57
CA ARG A 53 0.37 -4.79 -5.36
C ARG A 53 1.17 -5.97 -4.84
N GLY A 54 0.53 -7.14 -4.77
CA GLY A 54 1.18 -8.39 -4.38
C GLY A 54 0.18 -9.38 -3.81
N TYR A 55 0.69 -10.52 -3.34
CA TYR A 55 -0.10 -11.64 -2.82
C TYR A 55 -0.95 -11.30 -1.58
N ILE A 56 -0.70 -10.13 -1.00
CA ILE A 56 -1.23 -9.69 0.29
C ILE A 56 -2.55 -8.92 0.17
N VAL A 57 -2.89 -8.50 -1.05
CA VAL A 57 -4.11 -7.73 -1.36
C VAL A 57 -5.32 -8.65 -1.32
N MET A 58 -6.42 -8.18 -0.74
CA MET A 58 -7.68 -8.91 -0.70
C MET A 58 -8.22 -9.24 -2.11
N LEU A 59 -9.13 -10.22 -2.20
CA LEU A 59 -9.83 -10.53 -3.45
C LEU A 59 -10.88 -9.47 -3.82
N GLY A 60 -11.42 -8.77 -2.83
CA GLY A 60 -12.46 -7.77 -2.99
C GLY A 60 -13.38 -7.69 -1.77
N TYR A 61 -14.32 -6.75 -1.84
CA TYR A 61 -15.38 -6.64 -0.85
C TYR A 61 -16.52 -7.62 -1.15
N TRP A 62 -16.96 -8.34 -0.13
CA TRP A 62 -18.03 -9.31 -0.24
C TRP A 62 -19.36 -8.65 -0.65
N GLY A 63 -19.94 -9.09 -1.77
CA GLY A 63 -21.22 -8.59 -2.28
C GLY A 63 -21.16 -7.18 -2.88
N ASP A 64 -19.97 -6.59 -3.03
CA ASP A 64 -19.80 -5.22 -3.54
C ASP A 64 -18.69 -5.17 -4.61
N GLU A 65 -19.04 -5.59 -5.82
CA GLU A 65 -18.14 -5.54 -6.97
C GLU A 65 -17.78 -4.10 -7.37
N ALA A 66 -18.70 -3.15 -7.19
CA ALA A 66 -18.49 -1.76 -7.55
C ALA A 66 -17.37 -1.15 -6.71
N LYS A 67 -17.46 -1.31 -5.39
CA LYS A 67 -16.42 -0.86 -4.46
C LYS A 67 -15.11 -1.62 -4.65
N THR A 68 -15.18 -2.91 -4.98
CA THR A 68 -14.00 -3.71 -5.32
C THR A 68 -13.25 -3.14 -6.52
N ARG A 69 -13.95 -2.79 -7.60
CA ARG A 69 -13.33 -2.19 -8.81
C ARG A 69 -12.85 -0.76 -8.60
N GLU A 70 -13.47 -0.03 -7.68
CA GLU A 70 -12.99 1.29 -7.27
C GLU A 70 -11.65 1.21 -6.52
N THR A 71 -11.54 0.21 -5.63
CA THR A 71 -10.43 0.04 -4.68
C THR A 71 -9.26 -0.75 -5.26
N ILE A 72 -9.53 -1.75 -6.11
CA ILE A 72 -8.52 -2.56 -6.79
C ILE A 72 -8.59 -2.24 -8.28
N THR A 73 -7.48 -1.71 -8.80
CA THR A 73 -7.31 -1.40 -10.22
C THR A 73 -7.23 -2.67 -11.07
N ALA A 74 -7.52 -2.54 -12.37
CA ALA A 74 -7.48 -3.67 -13.30
C ALA A 74 -6.09 -4.32 -13.43
N ASP A 75 -5.01 -3.58 -13.15
CA ASP A 75 -3.62 -4.06 -13.13
C ASP A 75 -3.15 -4.52 -11.73
N GLY A 76 -4.09 -4.68 -10.79
CA GLY A 76 -3.90 -5.36 -9.51
C GLY A 76 -3.42 -4.48 -8.35
N TRP A 77 -3.37 -3.16 -8.51
CA TRP A 77 -3.05 -2.25 -7.40
C TRP A 77 -4.25 -2.04 -6.49
N LEU A 78 -4.05 -2.26 -5.19
CA LEU A 78 -4.87 -1.77 -4.11
C LEU A 78 -4.59 -0.29 -3.88
N LYS A 79 -5.62 0.54 -3.99
CA LYS A 79 -5.63 1.93 -3.57
C LYS A 79 -5.84 1.99 -2.06
N THR A 80 -4.93 2.65 -1.33
CA THR A 80 -5.06 2.69 0.13
C THR A 80 -6.09 3.71 0.63
N GLY A 81 -6.50 4.66 -0.22
CA GLY A 81 -7.37 5.77 0.17
C GLY A 81 -6.67 6.82 1.01
#